data_AF-A0A392MAB9-F1
#
_entry.id   AF-A0A392MAB9-F1
#
_cell.length_a   1.000
_cell.length_b   1.000
_cell.length_c   1.000
_cell.angle_alpha   90.00
_cell.angle_beta   90.00
_cell.angle_gamma   90.00
#
_symmetry.space_group_name_H-M   'P 1'
#
loop_
_entity.id
_entity.type
_entity.pdbx_description
1 polymer ?
#
loop_
_entity_poly.entity_id
_entity_poly.type
_entity_poly.pdbx_seq_one_letter_code
_entity_poly.pdbx_strand_id
1 'polypeptide(L)'
;MHHDTIDDGGLYLGALYFSMVTILFNGFTEVSMLVAKLPVLYKHRDLHFYPSWAYTLPSWLLSIPTSLMEAGCWVVVSYYASGYDPAFTRFLQQFLLFFFLHQMSIGLFRLIGSLGRNMIVANTFGSFAMLVVMALGGYIISKDHIPSWWIWGFWVSPLMYAQNSASVNEFLGHSWDKKVGNETTYLLGKAVLKARSLYSESYWYWIGLGALVGYTILFNILFTIFLAYLNPLGRQQAVVSKGELQEREKRRKGESVVIELREYLQHSASNGKHFKQRGMVLPFQPLSMAFRNINYYVEVPLELKQQGVSEERLQLLVNVTGAFTPGVLTALVGVSGAGKTTLMDVLAGRKTGGFIEGSIYISGYPKKQDSFARISGYCEQSDVHSPGLTVWESLLFSAWLRLSSDVDLETQK
;
A
#
# COMPACT_ATOMS: atom_id res chain seq x y z
N MET A 1 -13.60 39.43 9.11
CA MET A 1 -13.11 39.47 10.51
C MET A 1 -12.35 40.78 10.70
N HIS A 2 -12.22 41.28 11.94
CA HIS A 2 -11.46 42.50 12.22
C HIS A 2 -9.99 42.14 12.53
N HIS A 3 -9.06 43.10 12.36
CA HIS A 3 -7.61 42.90 12.59
C HIS A 3 -7.09 43.86 13.66
N ASP A 4 -7.87 44.07 14.72
CA ASP A 4 -7.64 45.17 15.65
C ASP A 4 -7.21 44.68 17.04
N THR A 5 -7.57 43.45 17.41
CA THR A 5 -7.32 42.90 18.74
C THR A 5 -6.52 41.59 18.72
N ILE A 6 -5.97 41.21 19.89
CA ILE A 6 -5.32 39.91 20.08
C ILE A 6 -6.36 38.78 19.99
N ASP A 7 -7.60 39.03 20.42
CA ASP A 7 -8.70 38.08 20.35
C ASP A 7 -9.10 37.77 18.90
N ASP A 8 -9.11 38.80 18.04
CA ASP A 8 -9.27 38.61 16.59
C ASP A 8 -8.17 37.70 16.03
N GLY A 9 -6.92 37.91 16.43
CA GLY A 9 -5.80 37.04 16.07
C GLY A 9 -6.01 35.57 16.48
N GLY A 10 -6.68 35.34 17.61
CA GLY A 10 -7.11 34.00 18.02
C GLY A 10 -8.09 33.34 17.04
N LEU A 11 -9.03 34.09 16.47
CA LEU A 11 -9.99 33.59 15.48
C LEU A 11 -9.30 33.18 14.18
N TYR A 12 -8.38 34.00 13.68
CA TYR A 12 -7.58 33.69 12.48
C TYR A 12 -6.68 32.47 12.69
N LEU A 13 -6.03 32.36 13.86
CA LEU A 13 -5.22 31.21 14.23
C LEU A 13 -6.05 29.92 14.26
N GLY A 14 -7.27 29.99 14.79
CA GLY A 14 -8.22 28.89 14.81
C GLY A 14 -8.68 28.46 13.42
N ALA A 15 -8.95 29.42 12.53
CA ALA A 15 -9.30 29.15 11.13
C ALA A 15 -8.14 28.49 10.36
N LEU A 16 -6.90 28.94 10.59
CA LEU A 16 -5.69 28.32 10.00
C LEU A 16 -5.51 26.89 10.51
N TYR A 17 -5.65 26.67 11.81
CA TYR A 17 -5.52 25.34 12.40
C TYR A 17 -6.60 24.38 11.86
N PHE A 18 -7.85 24.82 11.81
CA PHE A 18 -8.95 24.00 11.26
C PHE A 18 -8.72 23.62 9.79
N SER A 19 -8.23 24.57 8.99
CA SER A 19 -7.86 24.32 7.60
C SER A 19 -6.76 23.25 7.48
N MET A 20 -5.71 23.36 8.29
CA MET A 20 -4.62 22.38 8.31
C MET A 20 -5.10 20.99 8.76
N VAL A 21 -5.95 20.91 9.78
CA VAL A 21 -6.53 19.65 10.25
C VAL A 21 -7.38 18.99 9.16
N THR A 22 -8.17 19.78 8.43
CA THR A 22 -9.00 19.25 7.34
C THR A 22 -8.14 18.67 6.22
N ILE A 23 -7.09 19.39 5.80
CA ILE A 23 -6.14 18.90 4.78
C ILE A 23 -5.38 17.68 5.27
N LEU A 24 -4.95 17.67 6.54
CA LEU A 24 -4.33 16.50 7.16
C LEU A 24 -5.29 15.30 7.12
N PHE A 25 -6.56 15.49 7.46
CA PHE A 25 -7.57 14.41 7.46
C PHE A 25 -7.83 13.82 6.07
N ASN A 26 -7.82 14.62 5.02
CA ASN A 26 -8.11 14.11 3.66
C ASN A 26 -7.10 13.06 3.19
N GLY A 27 -5.84 13.15 3.65
CA GLY A 27 -4.83 12.10 3.43
C GLY A 27 -5.16 10.74 4.08
N PHE A 28 -6.05 10.69 5.08
CA PHE A 28 -6.46 9.45 5.77
C PHE A 28 -7.08 8.41 4.82
N THR A 29 -7.71 8.87 3.74
CA THR A 29 -8.33 8.01 2.72
C THR A 29 -7.35 7.03 2.07
N GLU A 30 -6.06 7.39 2.02
CA GLU A 30 -5.00 6.54 1.47
C GLU A 30 -4.78 5.25 2.26
N VAL A 31 -5.08 5.22 3.57
CA VAL A 31 -4.96 3.99 4.38
C VAL A 31 -5.82 2.88 3.77
N SER A 32 -7.09 3.19 3.51
CA SER A 32 -8.05 2.22 2.98
C SER A 32 -7.70 1.80 1.55
N MET A 33 -7.30 2.75 0.71
CA MET A 33 -6.92 2.47 -0.68
C MET A 33 -5.66 1.60 -0.77
N LEU A 34 -4.66 1.83 0.08
CA LEU A 34 -3.44 1.04 0.11
C LEU A 34 -3.72 -0.39 0.61
N VAL A 35 -4.43 -0.53 1.72
CA VAL A 35 -4.71 -1.86 2.31
C VAL A 35 -5.46 -2.76 1.32
N ALA A 36 -6.38 -2.20 0.52
CA ALA A 36 -7.08 -2.95 -0.52
C ALA A 36 -6.15 -3.46 -1.64
N LYS A 37 -5.05 -2.75 -1.92
CA LYS A 37 -4.07 -3.11 -2.98
C LYS A 37 -2.97 -4.05 -2.48
N LEU A 38 -2.71 -4.11 -1.17
CA LEU A 38 -1.61 -4.90 -0.59
C LEU A 38 -1.57 -6.38 -1.04
N PRO A 39 -2.68 -7.13 -1.14
CA PRO A 39 -2.61 -8.54 -1.56
C PRO A 39 -2.03 -8.71 -2.97
N VAL A 40 -2.41 -7.84 -3.92
CA VAL A 40 -1.88 -7.83 -5.29
C VAL A 40 -0.40 -7.45 -5.29
N LEU A 41 0.00 -6.47 -4.47
CA LEU A 41 1.39 -6.04 -4.37
C LEU A 41 2.30 -7.11 -3.80
N TYR A 42 1.87 -7.81 -2.75
CA TYR A 42 2.63 -8.93 -2.19
C TYR A 42 2.75 -10.07 -3.20
N LYS A 43 1.69 -10.40 -3.93
CA LYS A 43 1.76 -11.39 -5.01
C LYS A 43 2.81 -11.01 -6.06
N HIS A 44 2.80 -9.77 -6.56
CA HIS A 44 3.76 -9.32 -7.58
C HIS A 44 5.21 -9.30 -7.06
N ARG A 45 5.39 -8.91 -5.80
CA ARG A 45 6.69 -8.89 -5.13
C ARG A 45 7.24 -10.30 -4.94
N ASP A 46 6.42 -11.23 -4.42
CA ASP A 46 6.83 -12.61 -4.12
C ASP A 46 7.07 -13.42 -5.41
N LEU A 47 6.46 -13.03 -6.52
CA LEU A 47 6.77 -13.54 -7.87
C LEU A 47 7.95 -12.83 -8.55
N HIS A 48 8.60 -11.88 -7.88
CA HIS A 48 9.73 -11.10 -8.38
C HIS A 48 9.47 -10.40 -9.73
N PHE A 49 8.24 -9.95 -9.98
CA PHE A 49 7.89 -9.21 -11.20
C PHE A 49 8.59 -7.87 -11.28
N TYR A 50 8.56 -7.09 -10.20
CA TYR A 50 9.22 -5.79 -10.11
C TYR A 50 9.59 -5.48 -8.64
N PRO A 51 10.62 -4.65 -8.41
CA PRO A 51 11.00 -4.23 -7.07
C PRO A 51 9.98 -3.25 -6.48
N SER A 52 9.84 -3.21 -5.15
CA SER A 52 8.83 -2.39 -4.46
C SER A 52 8.87 -0.90 -4.84
N TRP A 53 10.05 -0.34 -5.12
CA TRP A 53 10.20 1.06 -5.52
C TRP A 53 9.52 1.37 -6.86
N ALA A 54 9.39 0.39 -7.76
CA ALA A 54 8.72 0.56 -9.05
C ALA A 54 7.20 0.74 -8.90
N TYR A 55 6.64 0.42 -7.72
CA TYR A 55 5.27 0.78 -7.36
C TYR A 55 5.21 2.08 -6.55
N THR A 56 6.10 2.26 -5.55
CA THR A 56 5.99 3.39 -4.63
C THR A 56 6.30 4.73 -5.29
N LEU A 57 7.30 4.80 -6.19
CA LEU A 57 7.67 6.05 -6.86
C LEU A 57 6.55 6.56 -7.79
N PRO A 58 5.97 5.76 -8.71
CA PRO A 58 4.83 6.21 -9.50
C PRO A 58 3.62 6.56 -8.64
N SER A 59 3.34 5.80 -7.57
CA SER A 59 2.24 6.11 -6.65
C SER A 59 2.41 7.48 -5.96
N TRP A 60 3.65 7.83 -5.60
CA TRP A 60 3.96 9.16 -5.07
C TRP A 60 3.81 10.25 -6.13
N LEU A 61 4.36 10.04 -7.34
CA LEU A 61 4.24 11.00 -8.43
C LEU A 61 2.78 11.26 -8.81
N LEU A 62 1.95 10.21 -8.87
CA LEU A 62 0.53 10.30 -9.16
C LEU A 62 -0.29 10.99 -8.06
N SER A 63 0.26 11.12 -6.84
CA SER A 63 -0.38 11.90 -5.76
C SER A 63 -0.07 13.40 -5.80
N ILE A 64 0.86 13.86 -6.65
CA ILE A 64 1.18 15.28 -6.79
C ILE A 64 -0.01 16.07 -7.37
N PRO A 65 -0.62 15.66 -8.51
CA PRO A 65 -1.77 16.38 -9.06
C PRO A 65 -2.96 16.42 -8.12
N THR A 66 -3.25 15.31 -7.41
CA THR A 66 -4.36 15.28 -6.45
C THR A 66 -4.14 16.23 -5.28
N SER A 67 -2.90 16.35 -4.79
CA SER A 67 -2.57 17.29 -3.72
C SER A 67 -2.59 18.75 -4.17
N LEU A 68 -2.18 19.03 -5.41
CA LEU A 68 -2.28 20.38 -5.99
C LEU A 68 -3.74 20.80 -6.09
N MET A 69 -4.60 19.91 -6.56
CA MET A 69 -6.04 20.17 -6.67
C MET A 69 -6.67 20.37 -5.29
N GLU A 70 -6.39 19.49 -4.33
CA GLU A 70 -6.96 19.55 -2.98
C GLU A 70 -6.55 20.84 -2.25
N ALA A 71 -5.25 21.12 -2.18
CA ALA A 71 -4.75 22.35 -1.55
C ALA A 71 -5.21 23.61 -2.30
N GLY A 72 -5.25 23.55 -3.63
CA GLY A 72 -5.66 24.66 -4.48
C GLY A 72 -7.12 25.03 -4.27
N CYS A 73 -8.02 24.05 -4.38
CA CYS A 73 -9.45 24.24 -4.14
C CYS A 73 -9.69 24.78 -2.73
N TRP A 74 -9.04 24.21 -1.71
CA TRP A 74 -9.22 24.66 -0.34
C TRP A 74 -8.76 26.10 -0.12
N VAL A 75 -7.54 26.45 -0.57
CA VAL A 75 -6.99 27.79 -0.35
C VAL A 75 -7.74 28.85 -1.16
N VAL A 76 -8.10 28.56 -2.41
CA VAL A 76 -8.88 29.51 -3.24
C VAL A 76 -10.22 29.87 -2.58
N VAL A 77 -10.92 28.89 -2.02
CA VAL A 77 -12.22 29.11 -1.37
C VAL A 77 -12.06 29.78 0.00
N SER A 78 -11.14 29.29 0.83
CA SER A 78 -11.02 29.73 2.23
C SER A 78 -10.25 31.04 2.41
N TYR A 79 -9.30 31.36 1.53
CA TYR A 79 -8.33 32.42 1.80
C TYR A 79 -8.96 33.80 1.85
N TYR A 80 -9.64 34.17 0.76
CA TYR A 80 -10.32 35.46 0.66
C TYR A 80 -11.61 35.50 1.49
N ALA A 81 -12.29 34.36 1.67
CA ALA A 81 -13.49 34.27 2.49
C ALA A 81 -13.22 34.52 3.98
N SER A 82 -12.06 34.08 4.49
CA SER A 82 -11.65 34.30 5.88
C SER A 82 -11.11 35.71 6.12
N GLY A 83 -10.75 36.44 5.05
CA GLY A 83 -10.17 37.78 5.13
C GLY A 83 -8.72 37.78 5.61
N TYR A 84 -7.90 36.84 5.13
CA TYR A 84 -6.44 36.87 5.33
C TYR A 84 -5.79 38.04 4.55
N ASP A 85 -4.49 38.27 4.75
CA ASP A 85 -3.75 39.32 4.05
C ASP A 85 -3.91 39.21 2.51
N PRO A 86 -4.35 40.25 1.78
CA PRO A 86 -4.59 40.16 0.34
C PRO A 86 -3.31 40.02 -0.52
N ALA A 87 -2.12 40.04 0.07
CA ALA A 87 -0.86 39.89 -0.65
C ALA A 87 -0.76 38.54 -1.39
N PHE A 88 -0.60 38.59 -2.72
CA PHE A 88 -0.47 37.39 -3.57
C PHE A 88 0.69 36.47 -3.17
N THR A 89 1.78 37.03 -2.65
CA THR A 89 2.93 36.24 -2.17
C THR A 89 2.57 35.37 -0.97
N ARG A 90 1.76 35.86 -0.04
CA ARG A 90 1.31 35.13 1.16
C ARG A 90 0.26 34.08 0.81
N PHE A 91 -0.61 34.38 -0.14
CA PHE A 91 -1.52 33.40 -0.74
C PHE A 91 -0.74 32.21 -1.31
N LEU A 92 0.29 32.48 -2.14
CA LEU A 92 1.13 31.43 -2.72
C LEU A 92 1.90 30.66 -1.66
N GLN A 93 2.42 31.34 -0.64
CA GLN A 93 3.11 30.72 0.49
C GLN A 93 2.20 29.80 1.31
N GLN A 94 0.94 30.17 1.51
CA GLN A 94 -0.06 29.33 2.19
C GLN A 94 -0.47 28.13 1.33
N PHE A 95 -0.71 28.35 0.02
CA PHE A 95 -0.96 27.26 -0.92
C PHE A 95 0.15 26.22 -0.92
N LEU A 96 1.40 26.67 -1.02
CA LEU A 96 2.57 25.80 -1.05
C LEU A 96 2.72 25.01 0.27
N LEU A 97 2.49 25.65 1.41
CA LEU A 97 2.49 25.00 2.72
C LEU A 97 1.40 23.93 2.83
N PHE A 98 0.18 24.22 2.39
CA PHE A 98 -0.94 23.28 2.41
C PHE A 98 -0.74 22.12 1.44
N PHE A 99 -0.14 22.37 0.27
CA PHE A 99 0.26 21.32 -0.66
C PHE A 99 1.25 20.33 -0.04
N PHE A 100 2.32 20.81 0.60
CA PHE A 100 3.29 19.93 1.26
C PHE A 100 2.75 19.28 2.52
N LEU A 101 1.84 19.94 3.25
CA LEU A 101 1.11 19.33 4.36
C LEU A 101 0.28 18.13 3.88
N HIS A 102 -0.43 18.27 2.75
CA HIS A 102 -1.20 17.18 2.16
C HIS A 102 -0.30 16.04 1.67
N GLN A 103 0.81 16.35 0.98
CA GLN A 103 1.81 15.36 0.57
C GLN A 103 2.40 14.57 1.75
N MET A 104 2.72 15.28 2.83
CA MET A 104 3.21 14.66 4.07
C MET A 104 2.14 13.75 4.68
N SER A 105 0.88 14.20 4.71
CA SER A 105 -0.26 13.41 5.20
C SER A 105 -0.44 12.11 4.42
N ILE A 106 -0.46 12.18 3.07
CA ILE A 106 -0.52 11.02 2.19
C ILE A 106 0.63 10.04 2.51
N GLY A 107 1.86 10.55 2.66
CA GLY A 107 3.02 9.74 3.02
C GLY A 107 2.87 9.04 4.37
N LEU A 108 2.43 9.77 5.40
CA LEU A 108 2.19 9.24 6.75
C LEU A 108 1.15 8.12 6.74
N PHE A 109 0.02 8.32 6.05
CA PHE A 109 -1.05 7.34 6.02
C PHE A 109 -0.74 6.13 5.14
N ARG A 110 0.04 6.28 4.06
CA ARG A 110 0.62 5.14 3.32
C ARG A 110 1.55 4.32 4.21
N LEU A 111 2.37 4.97 5.02
CA LEU A 111 3.25 4.29 5.98
C LEU A 111 2.43 3.47 6.98
N ILE A 112 1.40 4.06 7.58
CA ILE A 112 0.52 3.39 8.54
C ILE A 112 -0.24 2.23 7.87
N GLY A 113 -0.74 2.41 6.65
CA GLY A 113 -1.37 1.34 5.88
C GLY A 113 -0.42 0.16 5.63
N SER A 114 0.84 0.45 5.30
CA SER A 114 1.87 -0.57 5.07
C SER A 114 2.31 -1.31 6.34
N LEU A 115 2.29 -0.64 7.50
CA LEU A 115 2.54 -1.27 8.80
C LEU A 115 1.36 -2.12 9.26
N GLY A 116 0.16 -1.55 9.16
CA GLY A 116 -1.08 -2.12 9.65
C GLY A 116 -1.51 -3.36 8.86
N ARG A 117 -1.29 -3.42 7.54
CA ARG A 117 -1.54 -4.56 6.61
C ARG A 117 -2.95 -5.17 6.63
N ASN A 118 -3.81 -4.71 7.54
CA ASN A 118 -5.19 -5.10 7.74
C ASN A 118 -5.99 -3.81 7.98
N MET A 119 -7.20 -3.74 7.44
CA MET A 119 -8.03 -2.54 7.45
C MET A 119 -8.32 -2.06 8.87
N ILE A 120 -8.68 -2.97 9.77
CA ILE A 120 -9.08 -2.64 11.14
C ILE A 120 -7.88 -2.09 11.91
N VAL A 121 -6.74 -2.78 11.80
CA VAL A 121 -5.49 -2.41 12.46
C VAL A 121 -5.00 -1.06 11.94
N ALA A 122 -4.92 -0.90 10.61
CA ALA A 122 -4.42 0.31 9.99
C ALA A 122 -5.28 1.54 10.29
N ASN A 123 -6.62 1.41 10.24
CA ASN A 123 -7.51 2.52 10.59
C ASN A 123 -7.42 2.89 12.07
N THR A 124 -7.29 1.92 12.98
CA THR A 124 -7.17 2.18 14.42
C THR A 124 -5.86 2.92 14.74
N PHE A 125 -4.73 2.44 14.21
CA PHE A 125 -3.44 3.11 14.37
C PHE A 125 -3.39 4.46 13.64
N GLY A 126 -4.06 4.56 12.48
CA GLY A 126 -4.19 5.80 11.72
C GLY A 126 -4.91 6.89 12.50
N SER A 127 -6.08 6.58 13.06
CA SER A 127 -6.86 7.52 13.87
C SER A 127 -6.10 7.94 15.12
N PHE A 128 -5.41 7.00 15.77
CA PHE A 128 -4.57 7.32 16.92
C PHE A 128 -3.40 8.23 16.55
N ALA A 129 -2.67 7.92 15.47
CA ALA A 129 -1.56 8.75 14.99
C ALA A 129 -2.04 10.17 14.62
N MET A 130 -3.21 10.29 14.00
CA MET A 130 -3.82 11.58 13.67
C MET A 130 -4.08 12.39 14.94
N LEU A 131 -4.69 11.80 15.98
CA LEU A 131 -4.94 12.48 17.26
C LEU A 131 -3.64 12.98 17.89
N VAL A 132 -2.57 12.17 17.86
CA VAL A 132 -1.26 12.55 18.41
C VAL A 132 -0.67 13.74 17.63
N VAL A 133 -0.69 13.70 16.29
CA VAL A 133 -0.20 14.79 15.45
C VAL A 133 -1.01 16.07 15.68
N MET A 134 -2.33 15.96 15.81
CA MET A 134 -3.23 17.09 16.10
C MET A 134 -2.96 17.74 17.46
N ALA A 135 -2.83 16.92 18.52
CA ALA A 135 -2.57 17.40 19.88
C ALA A 135 -1.23 18.11 19.99
N LEU A 136 -0.20 17.57 19.33
CA LEU A 136 1.17 18.09 19.34
C LEU A 136 1.42 19.17 18.28
N GLY A 137 0.38 19.68 17.61
CA GLY A 137 0.49 20.72 16.58
C GLY A 137 0.75 22.14 17.10
N GLY A 138 0.75 22.35 18.41
CA GLY A 138 1.05 23.65 19.04
C GLY A 138 -0.14 24.61 19.20
N TYR A 139 -1.30 24.30 18.61
CA TYR A 139 -2.55 25.05 18.79
C TYR A 139 -3.38 24.51 19.96
N ILE A 140 -3.64 23.20 20.02
CA ILE A 140 -4.44 22.57 21.11
C ILE A 140 -3.66 22.64 22.42
N ILE A 141 -2.41 22.16 22.40
CA ILE A 141 -1.49 22.24 23.54
C ILE A 141 -0.38 23.19 23.13
N SER A 142 -0.28 24.33 23.82
CA SER A 142 0.83 25.26 23.57
C SER A 142 2.11 24.71 24.17
N LYS A 143 3.24 25.05 23.54
CA LYS A 143 4.58 24.56 23.88
C LYS A 143 4.91 24.69 25.38
N ASP A 144 4.52 25.81 25.99
CA ASP A 144 4.87 26.13 27.38
C ASP A 144 4.09 25.31 28.42
N HIS A 145 2.96 24.70 28.01
CA HIS A 145 2.19 23.80 28.86
C HIS A 145 2.62 22.32 28.71
N ILE A 146 3.56 22.02 27.82
CA ILE A 146 4.07 20.66 27.63
C ILE A 146 5.17 20.39 28.68
N PRO A 147 5.07 19.32 29.49
CA PRO A 147 6.12 18.95 30.42
C PRO A 147 7.47 18.74 29.71
N SER A 148 8.57 19.19 30.33
CA SER A 148 9.90 19.17 29.72
C SER A 148 10.36 17.77 29.25
N TRP A 149 9.91 16.70 29.90
CA TRP A 149 10.23 15.32 29.52
C TRP A 149 9.47 14.82 28.27
N TRP A 150 8.37 15.49 27.89
CA TRP A 150 7.55 15.13 26.73
C TRP A 150 7.65 16.13 25.57
N ILE A 151 8.46 17.19 25.72
CA ILE A 151 8.63 18.25 24.72
C ILE A 151 9.17 17.73 23.37
N TRP A 152 9.87 16.60 23.36
CA TRP A 152 10.34 15.98 22.12
C TRP A 152 9.18 15.62 21.18
N GLY A 153 8.00 15.27 21.70
CA GLY A 153 6.82 14.97 20.89
C GLY A 153 6.37 16.17 20.06
N PHE A 154 6.45 17.37 20.63
CA PHE A 154 6.20 18.62 19.91
C PHE A 154 7.18 18.81 18.75
N TRP A 155 8.47 18.54 18.96
CA TRP A 155 9.52 18.65 17.94
C TRP A 155 9.44 17.61 16.82
N VAL A 156 8.86 16.44 17.11
CA VAL A 156 8.67 15.36 16.14
C VAL A 156 7.38 15.55 15.32
N SER A 157 6.43 16.36 15.80
CA SER A 157 5.14 16.56 15.11
C SER A 157 5.31 17.40 13.84
N PRO A 158 4.96 16.87 12.65
CA PRO A 158 5.01 17.65 11.41
C PRO A 158 3.98 18.79 11.40
N LEU A 159 2.86 18.65 12.12
CA LEU A 159 1.82 19.67 12.20
C LEU A 159 2.29 20.92 12.97
N MET A 160 3.21 20.76 13.92
CA MET A 160 3.82 21.89 14.64
C MET A 160 4.57 22.84 13.69
N TYR A 161 5.33 22.27 12.76
CA TYR A 161 6.04 23.03 11.74
C TYR A 161 5.10 23.73 10.77
N ALA A 162 4.02 23.06 10.36
CA ALA A 162 2.97 23.64 9.52
C ALA A 162 2.25 24.79 10.24
N GLN A 163 1.86 24.60 11.50
CA GLN A 163 1.16 25.60 12.31
C GLN A 163 2.03 26.85 12.49
N ASN A 164 3.29 26.68 12.89
CA ASN A 164 4.22 27.79 13.03
C ASN A 164 4.42 28.54 11.71
N SER A 165 4.61 27.81 10.61
CA SER A 165 4.86 28.42 9.30
C SER A 165 3.66 29.19 8.77
N ALA A 166 2.44 28.67 8.90
CA ALA A 166 1.26 29.40 8.45
C ALA A 166 0.94 30.59 9.37
N SER A 167 1.17 30.45 10.68
CA SER A 167 0.99 31.55 11.63
C SER A 167 1.96 32.69 11.35
N VAL A 168 3.24 32.39 11.08
CA VAL A 168 4.25 33.38 10.67
C VAL A 168 3.88 34.02 9.33
N ASN A 169 3.36 33.23 8.38
CA ASN A 169 2.90 33.73 7.08
C ASN A 169 1.72 34.70 7.20
N GLU A 170 0.81 34.52 8.15
CA GLU A 170 -0.34 35.42 8.32
C GLU A 170 0.01 36.63 9.20
N PHE A 171 0.55 36.40 10.40
CA PHE A 171 0.72 37.46 11.40
C PHE A 171 1.91 38.39 11.13
N LEU A 172 2.85 38.04 10.25
CA LEU A 172 3.82 39.00 9.75
C LEU A 172 3.25 39.85 8.58
N GLY A 173 1.96 39.71 8.27
CA GLY A 173 1.19 40.40 7.24
C GLY A 173 1.12 41.91 7.40
N HIS A 174 0.89 42.59 6.28
CA HIS A 174 0.61 44.03 6.28
C HIS A 174 -0.68 44.35 7.05
N SER A 175 -1.65 43.43 7.02
CA SER A 175 -2.91 43.55 7.79
C SER A 175 -2.69 43.56 9.31
N TRP A 176 -1.57 43.00 9.79
CA TRP A 176 -1.23 42.85 11.21
C TRP A 176 -0.10 43.79 11.67
N ASP A 177 0.34 44.69 10.79
CA ASP A 177 1.39 45.70 11.06
C ASP A 177 0.82 46.94 11.77
N LYS A 178 0.02 46.70 12.82
CA LYS A 178 -0.51 47.73 13.72
C LYS A 178 0.23 47.67 15.04
N LYS A 179 0.45 48.83 15.68
CA LYS A 179 1.06 48.90 17.00
C LYS A 179 0.03 48.59 18.09
N VAL A 180 0.41 47.78 19.06
CA VAL A 180 -0.47 47.45 20.20
C VAL A 180 -0.37 48.56 21.26
N GLY A 181 -1.39 49.42 21.28
CA GLY A 181 -1.48 50.54 22.22
C GLY A 181 -0.44 51.64 21.98
N ASN A 182 -0.59 52.76 22.69
CA ASN A 182 0.28 53.94 22.52
C ASN A 182 1.70 53.77 23.11
N GLU A 183 1.97 52.73 23.90
CA GLU A 183 3.20 52.65 24.72
C GLU A 183 4.12 51.44 24.42
N THR A 184 3.79 50.57 23.47
CA THR A 184 4.69 49.43 23.15
C THR A 184 5.16 49.41 21.69
N THR A 185 6.45 49.12 21.50
CA THR A 185 7.12 49.00 20.19
C THR A 185 6.80 47.67 19.48
N TYR A 186 5.92 46.84 20.03
CA TYR A 186 5.62 45.51 19.49
C TYR A 186 4.52 45.58 18.43
N LEU A 187 4.77 44.98 17.26
CA LEU A 187 3.75 44.76 16.23
C LEU A 187 2.68 43.79 16.77
N LEU A 188 1.41 44.06 16.47
CA LEU A 188 0.24 43.26 16.87
C LEU A 188 0.41 41.79 16.51
N GLY A 189 0.86 41.48 15.28
CA GLY A 189 1.11 40.10 14.87
C GLY A 189 2.17 39.37 15.70
N LYS A 190 3.25 40.05 16.11
CA LYS A 190 4.27 39.46 16.99
C LYS A 190 3.75 39.27 18.41
N ALA A 191 2.87 40.16 18.88
CA ALA A 191 2.21 40.02 20.17
C ALA A 191 1.28 38.79 20.19
N VAL A 192 0.50 38.56 19.12
CA VAL A 192 -0.37 37.37 18.97
C VAL A 192 0.44 36.08 18.97
N LEU A 193 1.54 36.02 18.20
CA LEU A 193 2.41 34.85 18.15
C LEU A 193 3.02 34.53 19.53
N LYS A 194 3.53 35.56 20.23
CA LYS A 194 4.13 35.40 21.57
C LYS A 194 3.09 35.00 22.62
N ALA A 195 1.87 35.51 22.55
CA ALA A 195 0.77 35.16 23.45
C ALA A 195 0.35 33.67 23.32
N ARG A 196 0.62 33.04 22.17
CA ARG A 196 0.30 31.63 21.89
C ARG A 196 1.53 30.71 21.93
N SER A 197 2.67 31.20 22.43
CA SER A 197 3.93 30.45 22.50
C SER A 197 4.44 29.97 21.13
N LEU A 198 4.08 30.68 20.06
CA LEU A 198 4.50 30.41 18.69
C LEU A 198 5.73 31.26 18.33
N TYR A 199 6.52 30.78 17.38
CA TYR A 199 7.72 31.49 16.97
C TYR A 199 7.39 32.72 16.10
N SER A 200 8.07 33.83 16.36
CA SER A 200 7.79 35.12 15.70
C SER A 200 8.74 35.48 14.55
N GLU A 201 9.77 34.67 14.29
CA GLU A 201 10.80 34.98 13.31
C GLU A 201 10.43 34.45 11.91
N SER A 202 10.71 35.25 10.88
CA SER A 202 10.31 34.96 9.49
C SER A 202 10.95 33.70 8.89
N TYR A 203 12.14 33.31 9.37
CA TYR A 203 12.84 32.11 8.89
C TYR A 203 12.11 30.81 9.25
N TRP A 204 11.22 30.82 10.25
CA TRP A 204 10.45 29.64 10.65
C TRP A 204 9.52 29.12 9.55
N TYR A 205 9.08 30.00 8.64
CA TYR A 205 8.33 29.58 7.45
C TYR A 205 9.13 28.59 6.61
N TRP A 206 10.40 28.90 6.32
CA TRP A 206 11.26 28.06 5.49
C TRP A 206 11.69 26.78 6.22
N ILE A 207 11.91 26.86 7.54
CA ILE A 207 12.19 25.67 8.36
C ILE A 207 11.01 24.72 8.30
N GLY A 208 9.79 25.21 8.52
CA GLY A 208 8.64 24.31 8.54
C GLY A 208 8.28 23.77 7.16
N LEU A 209 8.46 24.57 6.10
CA LEU A 209 8.37 24.09 4.74
C LEU A 209 9.40 22.97 4.45
N GLY A 210 10.66 23.20 4.77
CA GLY A 210 11.72 22.21 4.61
C GLY A 210 11.46 20.93 5.42
N ALA A 211 10.94 21.07 6.64
CA ALA A 211 10.54 19.94 7.47
C ALA A 211 9.42 19.12 6.81
N LEU A 212 8.36 19.75 6.29
CA LEU A 212 7.26 19.05 5.61
C LEU A 212 7.75 18.28 4.36
N VAL A 213 8.65 18.87 3.59
CA VAL A 213 9.30 18.20 2.44
C VAL A 213 10.13 17.01 2.94
N GLY A 214 10.93 17.20 3.99
CA GLY A 214 11.73 16.14 4.61
C GLY A 214 10.88 14.97 5.11
N TYR A 215 9.78 15.25 5.81
CA TYR A 215 8.83 14.22 6.25
C TYR A 215 8.17 13.49 5.08
N THR A 216 7.81 14.21 4.01
CA THR A 216 7.25 13.58 2.80
C THR A 216 8.24 12.57 2.21
N ILE A 217 9.51 12.95 2.04
CA ILE A 217 10.55 12.06 1.52
C ILE A 217 10.77 10.88 2.48
N LEU A 218 10.92 11.16 3.77
CA LEU A 218 11.14 10.15 4.82
C LEU A 218 10.03 9.10 4.82
N PHE A 219 8.76 9.51 4.84
CA PHE A 219 7.64 8.58 4.86
C PHE A 219 7.53 7.75 3.58
N ASN A 220 7.84 8.31 2.42
CA ASN A 220 7.85 7.54 1.16
C ASN A 220 9.01 6.52 1.11
N ILE A 221 10.20 6.86 1.66
CA ILE A 221 11.32 5.91 1.79
C ILE A 221 10.95 4.78 2.74
N LEU A 222 10.44 5.11 3.94
CA LEU A 222 10.03 4.12 4.92
C LEU A 222 8.89 3.23 4.39
N PHE A 223 7.94 3.80 3.66
CA PHE A 223 6.89 3.06 2.97
C PHE A 223 7.47 2.03 1.97
N THR A 224 8.48 2.43 1.20
CA THR A 224 9.17 1.54 0.25
C THR A 224 9.88 0.39 0.96
N ILE A 225 10.58 0.69 2.07
CA ILE A 225 11.25 -0.31 2.91
C ILE A 225 10.23 -1.28 3.50
N PHE A 226 9.13 -0.78 4.07
CA PHE A 226 8.11 -1.63 4.67
C PHE A 226 7.42 -2.53 3.66
N LEU A 227 7.14 -2.04 2.45
CA LEU A 227 6.59 -2.87 1.39
C LEU A 227 7.60 -3.94 0.90
N ALA A 228 8.90 -3.64 0.91
CA ALA A 228 9.95 -4.58 0.55
C ALA A 228 10.14 -5.71 1.57
N TYR A 229 10.10 -5.40 2.88
CA TYR A 229 10.47 -6.37 3.93
C TYR A 229 9.30 -6.97 4.70
N LEU A 230 8.15 -6.29 4.82
CA LEU A 230 7.02 -6.83 5.59
C LEU A 230 6.22 -7.83 4.77
N ASN A 231 6.00 -9.01 5.35
CA ASN A 231 5.12 -10.04 4.78
C ASN A 231 3.65 -9.79 5.15
N PRO A 232 2.69 -10.34 4.39
CA PRO A 232 1.27 -10.25 4.73
C PRO A 232 0.98 -10.74 6.15
N LEU A 233 0.05 -10.07 6.85
CA LEU A 233 -0.43 -10.50 8.16
C LEU A 233 -1.37 -11.69 8.00
N GLY A 234 -0.83 -12.89 8.18
CA GLY A 234 -1.55 -14.15 8.14
C GLY A 234 -0.83 -15.19 7.30
N ARG A 235 -0.82 -16.45 7.76
CA ARG A 235 -0.47 -17.57 6.89
C ARG A 235 -1.46 -17.54 5.72
N GLN A 236 -1.01 -17.80 4.49
CA GLN A 236 -1.92 -18.03 3.35
C GLN A 236 -2.76 -19.28 3.65
N GLN A 237 -3.78 -19.13 4.49
CA GLN A 237 -4.83 -20.12 4.63
C GLN A 237 -5.51 -20.16 3.27
N ALA A 238 -5.62 -21.36 2.70
CA ALA A 238 -6.31 -21.57 1.45
C ALA A 238 -7.71 -20.93 1.57
N VAL A 239 -7.90 -19.79 0.91
CA VAL A 239 -9.19 -19.14 0.81
C VAL A 239 -10.02 -20.04 -0.08
N VAL A 240 -10.78 -20.94 0.54
CA VAL A 240 -11.80 -21.73 -0.15
C VAL A 240 -12.72 -20.72 -0.83
N SER A 241 -12.76 -20.76 -2.16
CA SER A 241 -13.51 -19.75 -2.91
C SER A 241 -15.00 -19.88 -2.55
N LYS A 242 -15.76 -18.77 -2.57
CA LYS A 242 -17.23 -18.85 -2.41
C LYS A 242 -17.87 -19.80 -3.43
N GLY A 243 -17.26 -19.92 -4.61
CA GLY A 243 -17.64 -20.92 -5.62
C GLY A 243 -17.39 -22.35 -5.17
N GLU A 244 -16.26 -22.64 -4.51
CA GLU A 244 -15.99 -23.97 -3.94
C GLU A 244 -16.89 -24.31 -2.75
N LEU A 245 -17.28 -23.32 -1.94
CA LEU A 245 -18.27 -23.49 -0.88
C LEU A 245 -19.64 -23.84 -1.48
N GLN A 246 -20.06 -23.13 -2.52
CA GLN A 246 -21.28 -23.43 -3.27
C GLN A 246 -21.20 -24.79 -3.98
N GLU A 247 -20.06 -25.17 -4.55
CA GLU A 247 -19.85 -26.49 -5.16
C GLU A 247 -19.84 -27.61 -4.11
N ARG A 248 -19.26 -27.38 -2.93
CA ARG A 248 -19.33 -28.33 -1.79
C ARG A 248 -20.76 -28.48 -1.28
N GLU A 249 -21.53 -27.39 -1.23
CA GLU A 249 -22.96 -27.45 -0.89
C GLU A 249 -23.78 -28.17 -1.95
N LYS A 250 -23.56 -27.92 -3.24
CA LYS A 250 -24.21 -28.63 -4.36
C LYS A 250 -23.87 -30.12 -4.36
N ARG A 251 -22.60 -30.48 -4.12
CA ARG A 251 -22.17 -31.89 -3.95
C ARG A 251 -22.81 -32.55 -2.72
N ARG A 252 -22.96 -31.84 -1.59
CA ARG A 252 -23.69 -32.33 -0.41
C ARG A 252 -25.17 -32.59 -0.69
N LYS A 253 -25.76 -31.85 -1.64
CA LYS A 253 -27.15 -32.03 -2.09
C LYS A 253 -27.31 -33.10 -3.19
N GLY A 254 -26.23 -33.78 -3.58
CA GLY A 254 -26.27 -34.85 -4.58
C GLY A 254 -26.42 -34.37 -6.03
N GLU A 255 -26.24 -33.07 -6.30
CA GLU A 255 -26.26 -32.55 -7.67
C GLU A 255 -24.94 -32.86 -8.38
N SER A 256 -25.02 -33.55 -9.52
CA SER A 256 -23.89 -33.81 -10.39
C SER A 256 -23.41 -32.52 -11.05
N VAL A 257 -22.25 -32.00 -10.61
CA VAL A 257 -21.55 -30.93 -11.34
C VAL A 257 -20.79 -31.59 -12.50
N VAL A 258 -21.51 -31.80 -13.60
CA VAL A 258 -20.89 -32.13 -14.89
C VAL A 258 -20.46 -30.79 -15.48
N ILE A 259 -19.16 -30.51 -15.47
CA ILE A 259 -18.62 -29.49 -16.37
C ILE A 259 -18.81 -30.09 -17.76
N GLU A 260 -19.77 -29.56 -18.52
CA GLU A 260 -20.03 -29.96 -19.91
C GLU A 260 -18.89 -29.47 -20.81
N LEU A 261 -17.73 -30.12 -20.67
CA LEU A 261 -16.62 -30.04 -21.63
C LEU A 261 -17.11 -30.43 -23.05
N ARG A 262 -18.23 -31.16 -23.12
CA ARG A 262 -18.86 -31.65 -24.34
C ARG A 262 -19.48 -30.52 -25.18
N GLU A 263 -20.07 -29.50 -24.57
CA GLU A 263 -20.58 -28.33 -25.31
C GLU A 263 -19.44 -27.50 -25.93
N TYR A 264 -18.35 -27.30 -25.17
CA TYR A 264 -17.15 -26.60 -25.67
C TYR A 264 -16.46 -27.36 -26.81
N LEU A 265 -16.40 -28.68 -26.73
CA LEU A 265 -15.86 -29.53 -27.80
C LEU A 265 -16.80 -29.59 -29.02
N GLN A 266 -18.12 -29.55 -28.83
CA GLN A 266 -19.09 -29.53 -29.93
C GLN A 266 -19.06 -28.24 -30.74
N HIS A 267 -18.85 -27.08 -30.09
CA HIS A 267 -18.63 -25.81 -30.80
C HIS A 267 -17.28 -25.73 -31.52
N SER A 268 -16.31 -26.55 -31.14
CA SER A 268 -14.99 -26.63 -31.79
C SER A 268 -14.96 -27.59 -33.00
N ALA A 269 -15.90 -28.54 -33.07
CA ALA A 269 -15.91 -29.60 -34.07
C ALA A 269 -16.61 -29.25 -35.40
N SER A 270 -17.34 -28.12 -35.47
CA SER A 270 -18.19 -27.79 -36.63
C SER A 270 -17.54 -26.94 -37.73
N ASN A 271 -16.24 -26.66 -37.66
CA ASN A 271 -15.52 -25.98 -38.74
C ASN A 271 -14.18 -26.65 -39.05
N GLY A 272 -14.24 -27.74 -39.82
CA GLY A 272 -13.09 -28.44 -40.42
C GLY A 272 -12.41 -27.63 -41.53
N LYS A 273 -12.05 -26.37 -41.27
CA LYS A 273 -11.02 -25.67 -42.05
C LYS A 273 -9.71 -25.86 -41.31
N HIS A 274 -8.71 -26.44 -41.98
CA HIS A 274 -7.34 -26.62 -41.53
C HIS A 274 -6.96 -25.66 -40.40
N PHE A 275 -6.97 -26.16 -39.16
CA PHE A 275 -6.16 -25.55 -38.11
C PHE A 275 -4.72 -25.72 -38.60
N LYS A 276 -4.18 -24.72 -39.33
CA LYS A 276 -2.74 -24.52 -39.39
C LYS A 276 -2.31 -24.63 -37.94
N GLN A 277 -1.46 -25.61 -37.62
CA GLN A 277 -0.85 -25.70 -36.31
C GLN A 277 -0.35 -24.30 -35.99
N ARG A 278 -1.07 -23.57 -35.13
CA ARG A 278 -0.57 -22.35 -34.54
C ARG A 278 0.48 -22.85 -33.57
N GLY A 279 1.66 -23.12 -34.13
CA GLY A 279 2.84 -23.44 -33.36
C GLY A 279 3.05 -22.33 -32.35
N MET A 280 3.63 -22.68 -31.21
CA MET A 280 4.00 -21.70 -30.19
C MET A 280 4.88 -20.65 -30.88
N VAL A 281 4.38 -19.41 -30.96
CA VAL A 281 5.02 -18.31 -31.71
C VAL A 281 6.32 -17.88 -31.03
N LEU A 282 6.45 -18.17 -29.75
CA LEU A 282 7.59 -17.77 -28.93
C LEU A 282 8.62 -18.91 -28.84
N PRO A 283 9.91 -18.63 -29.11
CA PRO A 283 10.97 -19.58 -28.83
C PRO A 283 11.09 -19.77 -27.32
N PHE A 284 10.92 -21.01 -26.83
CA PHE A 284 11.14 -21.35 -25.43
C PHE A 284 12.12 -22.50 -25.33
N GLN A 285 12.98 -22.47 -24.30
CA GLN A 285 13.86 -23.58 -24.00
C GLN A 285 13.06 -24.63 -23.19
N PRO A 286 12.92 -25.88 -23.69
CA PRO A 286 12.24 -26.92 -22.93
C PRO A 286 13.06 -27.31 -21.70
N LEU A 287 12.47 -27.18 -20.51
CA LEU A 287 13.11 -27.55 -19.24
C LEU A 287 12.42 -28.76 -18.64
N SER A 288 13.19 -29.66 -18.03
CA SER A 288 12.67 -30.79 -17.26
C SER A 288 12.67 -30.44 -15.77
N MET A 289 11.71 -30.99 -15.03
CA MET A 289 11.65 -30.86 -13.57
C MET A 289 11.71 -32.24 -12.95
N ALA A 290 12.56 -32.46 -11.96
CA ALA A 290 12.62 -33.70 -11.21
C ALA A 290 12.58 -33.39 -9.71
N PHE A 291 11.89 -34.22 -8.94
CA PHE A 291 11.82 -34.07 -7.49
C PHE A 291 11.92 -35.43 -6.83
N ARG A 292 12.66 -35.48 -5.72
CA ARG A 292 12.98 -36.72 -5.02
C ARG A 292 12.73 -36.58 -3.53
N ASN A 293 12.05 -37.58 -3.00
CA ASN A 293 11.75 -37.77 -1.59
C ASN A 293 11.15 -36.52 -0.93
N ILE A 294 10.16 -35.91 -1.59
CA ILE A 294 9.49 -34.71 -1.08
C ILE A 294 8.62 -35.10 0.12
N ASN A 295 8.94 -34.53 1.28
CA ASN A 295 8.11 -34.55 2.47
C ASN A 295 7.69 -33.12 2.82
N TYR A 296 6.45 -32.96 3.31
CA TYR A 296 5.95 -31.67 3.76
C TYR A 296 5.22 -31.82 5.09
N TYR A 297 5.62 -31.00 6.06
CA TYR A 297 5.11 -31.01 7.42
C TYR A 297 4.50 -29.65 7.77
N VAL A 298 3.38 -29.67 8.47
CA VAL A 298 2.72 -28.47 8.99
C VAL A 298 2.57 -28.60 10.50
N GLU A 299 2.78 -27.52 11.23
CA GLU A 299 2.51 -27.49 12.67
C GLU A 299 1.03 -27.74 12.95
N VAL A 300 0.73 -28.61 13.91
CA VAL A 300 -0.65 -28.96 14.25
C VAL A 300 -1.37 -27.73 14.82
N PRO A 301 -2.49 -27.29 14.21
CA PRO A 301 -3.34 -26.23 14.75
C PRO A 301 -3.81 -26.54 16.17
N LEU A 302 -3.98 -25.49 16.98
CA LEU A 302 -4.38 -25.63 18.39
C LEU A 302 -5.72 -26.37 18.56
N GLU A 303 -6.63 -26.27 17.57
CA GLU A 303 -7.91 -26.99 17.61
C GLU A 303 -7.73 -28.51 17.56
N LEU A 304 -6.77 -29.01 16.79
CA LEU A 304 -6.48 -30.44 16.67
C LEU A 304 -5.68 -30.97 17.86
N LYS A 305 -4.85 -30.13 18.50
CA LYS A 305 -4.20 -30.48 19.77
C LYS A 305 -5.23 -30.68 20.89
N GLN A 306 -6.28 -29.87 20.93
CA GLN A 306 -7.38 -30.04 21.89
C GLN A 306 -8.19 -31.32 21.67
N GLN A 307 -8.17 -31.88 20.45
CA GLN A 307 -8.81 -33.16 20.12
C GLN A 307 -7.92 -34.38 20.40
N GLY A 308 -6.76 -34.20 21.06
CA GLY A 308 -5.92 -35.31 21.55
C GLY A 308 -4.84 -35.80 20.58
N VAL A 309 -4.54 -35.05 19.50
CA VAL A 309 -3.40 -35.37 18.63
C VAL A 309 -2.09 -35.03 19.37
N SER A 310 -1.29 -36.06 19.68
CA SER A 310 -0.02 -35.94 20.41
C SER A 310 1.15 -35.47 19.53
N GLU A 311 1.01 -35.54 18.21
CA GLU A 311 2.07 -35.15 17.28
C GLU A 311 2.19 -33.62 17.16
N GLU A 312 3.42 -33.11 17.19
CA GLU A 312 3.68 -31.68 17.04
C GLU A 312 3.54 -31.19 15.59
N ARG A 313 3.74 -32.10 14.62
CA ARG A 313 3.74 -31.81 13.19
C ARG A 313 2.93 -32.84 12.44
N LEU A 314 1.98 -32.38 11.62
CA LEU A 314 1.22 -33.20 10.70
C LEU A 314 1.99 -33.34 9.38
N GLN A 315 2.28 -34.56 8.97
CA GLN A 315 2.86 -34.84 7.66
C GLN A 315 1.76 -34.89 6.58
N LEU A 316 1.90 -34.06 5.54
CA LEU A 316 0.92 -33.97 4.45
C LEU A 316 1.42 -34.64 3.16
N LEU A 317 2.73 -34.62 2.91
CA LEU A 317 3.35 -35.32 1.78
C LEU A 317 4.37 -36.33 2.33
N VAL A 318 4.30 -37.55 1.81
CA VAL A 318 5.13 -38.67 2.26
C VAL A 318 5.93 -39.20 1.07
N ASN A 319 7.24 -38.96 1.10
CA ASN A 319 8.25 -39.50 0.21
C ASN A 319 7.88 -39.45 -1.28
N VAL A 320 7.37 -38.31 -1.74
CA VAL A 320 6.88 -38.17 -3.11
C VAL A 320 8.06 -37.94 -4.06
N THR A 321 8.18 -38.78 -5.08
CA THR A 321 9.24 -38.71 -6.10
C THR A 321 8.60 -38.74 -7.48
N GLY A 322 9.12 -37.95 -8.42
CA GLY A 322 8.60 -37.88 -9.77
C GLY A 322 9.41 -36.94 -10.66
N ALA A 323 9.04 -36.90 -11.94
CA ALA A 323 9.63 -36.01 -12.91
C ALA A 323 8.60 -35.56 -13.95
N PHE A 324 8.78 -34.35 -14.46
CA PHE A 324 8.04 -33.76 -15.56
C PHE A 324 8.99 -33.55 -16.73
N THR A 325 8.64 -34.17 -17.87
CA THR A 325 9.40 -34.08 -19.10
C THR A 325 8.83 -33.00 -20.00
N PRO A 326 9.68 -32.25 -20.73
CA PRO A 326 9.20 -31.28 -21.70
C PRO A 326 8.44 -31.96 -22.85
N GLY A 327 7.44 -31.28 -23.39
CA GLY A 327 6.61 -31.79 -24.50
C GLY A 327 5.54 -32.80 -24.08
N VAL A 328 5.41 -33.11 -22.78
CA VAL A 328 4.40 -34.03 -22.26
C VAL A 328 3.43 -33.28 -21.36
N LEU A 329 2.12 -33.48 -21.59
CA LEU A 329 1.08 -33.04 -20.67
C LEU A 329 0.96 -34.05 -19.54
N THR A 330 1.39 -33.67 -18.34
CA THR A 330 1.27 -34.50 -17.14
C THR A 330 0.02 -34.11 -16.35
N ALA A 331 -0.84 -35.08 -16.03
CA ALA A 331 -2.03 -34.87 -15.21
C ALA A 331 -1.88 -35.55 -13.84
N LEU A 332 -2.09 -34.79 -12.75
CA LEU A 332 -2.10 -35.31 -11.38
C LEU A 332 -3.55 -35.55 -10.93
N VAL A 333 -3.94 -36.82 -10.82
CA VAL A 333 -5.31 -37.23 -10.51
C VAL A 333 -5.36 -37.98 -9.18
N GLY A 334 -6.41 -37.75 -8.39
CA GLY A 334 -6.59 -38.40 -7.09
C GLY A 334 -7.78 -37.81 -6.34
N VAL A 335 -8.26 -38.51 -5.32
CA VAL A 335 -9.41 -38.10 -4.50
C VAL A 335 -9.15 -36.75 -3.79
N SER A 336 -10.24 -36.06 -3.41
CA SER A 336 -10.12 -34.82 -2.62
C SER A 336 -9.36 -35.08 -1.32
N GLY A 337 -8.45 -34.19 -0.94
CA GLY A 337 -7.60 -34.37 0.24
C GLY A 337 -6.32 -35.19 0.04
N ALA A 338 -6.11 -35.82 -1.13
CA ALA A 338 -4.91 -36.62 -1.42
C ALA A 338 -3.59 -35.80 -1.54
N GLY A 339 -3.59 -34.50 -1.20
CA GLY A 339 -2.38 -33.67 -1.24
C GLY A 339 -1.97 -33.16 -2.62
N LYS A 340 -2.83 -33.26 -3.66
CA LYS A 340 -2.51 -32.81 -5.03
C LYS A 340 -2.12 -31.33 -5.11
N THR A 341 -2.98 -30.45 -4.61
CA THR A 341 -2.72 -29.00 -4.56
C THR A 341 -1.52 -28.71 -3.66
N THR A 342 -1.40 -29.41 -2.55
CA THR A 342 -0.24 -29.29 -1.64
C THR A 342 1.07 -29.61 -2.34
N LEU A 343 1.13 -30.70 -3.11
CA LEU A 343 2.29 -31.07 -3.90
C LEU A 343 2.62 -29.99 -4.93
N MET A 344 1.62 -29.53 -5.69
CA MET A 344 1.82 -28.47 -6.69
C MET A 344 2.28 -27.14 -6.06
N ASP A 345 1.74 -26.75 -4.91
CA ASP A 345 2.15 -25.53 -4.20
C ASP A 345 3.59 -25.65 -3.64
N VAL A 346 3.99 -26.83 -3.15
CA VAL A 346 5.36 -27.11 -2.69
C VAL A 346 6.33 -27.07 -3.88
N LEU A 347 5.99 -27.72 -5.00
CA LEU A 347 6.80 -27.69 -6.22
C LEU A 347 6.87 -26.28 -6.82
N ALA A 348 5.81 -25.48 -6.72
CA ALA A 348 5.80 -24.08 -7.12
C ALA A 348 6.59 -23.16 -6.14
N GLY A 349 6.89 -23.63 -4.93
CA GLY A 349 7.57 -22.88 -3.88
C GLY A 349 6.70 -21.82 -3.20
N ARG A 350 5.38 -22.04 -3.18
CA ARG A 350 4.40 -21.13 -2.58
C ARG A 350 4.06 -21.48 -1.12
N LYS A 351 4.28 -22.72 -0.70
CA LYS A 351 4.19 -23.09 0.72
C LYS A 351 5.44 -22.62 1.47
N THR A 352 5.36 -21.42 2.05
CA THR A 352 6.40 -20.87 2.94
C THR A 352 6.18 -21.21 4.41
N GLY A 353 4.98 -21.65 4.78
CA GLY A 353 4.68 -22.17 6.11
C GLY A 353 4.90 -23.68 6.18
N GLY A 354 5.58 -24.16 7.22
CA GLY A 354 5.88 -25.58 7.43
C GLY A 354 7.31 -25.97 7.02
N PHE A 355 7.61 -27.25 7.09
CA PHE A 355 8.94 -27.80 6.78
C PHE A 355 8.85 -28.64 5.51
N ILE A 356 9.66 -28.28 4.51
CA ILE A 356 9.78 -29.01 3.25
C ILE A 356 11.13 -29.73 3.27
N GLU A 357 11.10 -31.04 3.08
CA GLU A 357 12.29 -31.87 2.93
C GLU A 357 12.31 -32.54 1.56
N GLY A 358 13.49 -32.95 1.12
CA GLY A 358 13.72 -33.53 -0.20
C GLY A 358 14.45 -32.58 -1.15
N SER A 359 14.54 -32.97 -2.41
CA SER A 359 15.31 -32.23 -3.42
C SER A 359 14.51 -32.03 -4.69
N ILE A 360 14.56 -30.81 -5.23
CA ILE A 360 13.91 -30.43 -6.49
C ILE A 360 14.99 -29.93 -7.44
N TYR A 361 14.98 -30.45 -8.66
CA TYR A 361 15.93 -30.15 -9.73
C TYR A 361 15.19 -29.62 -10.97
N ILE A 362 15.76 -28.60 -11.60
CA ILE A 362 15.33 -28.06 -12.89
C ILE A 362 16.47 -28.29 -13.87
N SER A 363 16.25 -29.13 -14.89
CA SER A 363 17.23 -29.53 -15.89
C SER A 363 18.60 -29.93 -15.29
N GLY A 364 18.58 -30.66 -14.17
CA GLY A 364 19.78 -31.14 -13.47
C GLY A 364 20.36 -30.21 -12.40
N TYR A 365 19.90 -28.97 -12.31
CA TYR A 365 20.35 -28.01 -11.30
C TYR A 365 19.38 -27.92 -10.12
N PRO A 366 19.86 -27.73 -8.87
CA PRO A 366 18.97 -27.54 -7.73
C PRO A 366 18.07 -26.31 -7.91
N LYS A 367 16.78 -26.46 -7.61
CA LYS A 367 15.78 -25.40 -7.75
C LYS A 367 16.12 -24.20 -6.87
N LYS A 368 16.35 -23.05 -7.49
CA LYS A 368 16.37 -21.74 -6.84
C LYS A 368 15.04 -21.03 -7.07
N GLN A 369 14.37 -20.60 -6.00
CA GLN A 369 13.02 -20.03 -6.10
C GLN A 369 12.99 -18.76 -6.95
N ASP A 370 13.96 -17.86 -6.78
CA ASP A 370 14.05 -16.57 -7.49
C ASP A 370 14.11 -16.73 -9.02
N SER A 371 14.86 -17.73 -9.49
CA SER A 371 14.96 -18.05 -10.92
C SER A 371 13.75 -18.85 -11.40
N PHE A 372 13.26 -19.78 -10.59
CA PHE A 372 12.12 -20.63 -10.93
C PHE A 372 10.83 -19.82 -11.13
N ALA A 373 10.59 -18.80 -10.30
CA ALA A 373 9.41 -17.93 -10.41
C ALA A 373 9.35 -17.16 -11.74
N ARG A 374 10.50 -16.94 -12.40
CA ARG A 374 10.58 -16.23 -13.71
C ARG A 374 10.32 -17.13 -14.91
N ILE A 375 10.63 -18.42 -14.80
CA ILE A 375 10.55 -19.39 -15.90
C ILE A 375 9.34 -20.31 -15.81
N SER A 376 8.57 -20.23 -14.72
CA SER A 376 7.40 -21.07 -14.46
C SER A 376 6.15 -20.22 -14.26
N GLY A 377 5.07 -20.59 -14.96
CA GLY A 377 3.73 -20.03 -14.74
C GLY A 377 2.91 -20.96 -13.86
N TYR A 378 2.38 -20.45 -12.75
CA TYR A 378 1.42 -21.16 -11.91
C TYR A 378 0.08 -20.43 -11.94
N CYS A 379 -0.99 -21.13 -12.31
CA CYS A 379 -2.35 -20.61 -12.25
C CYS A 379 -3.02 -21.10 -10.99
N GLU A 380 -3.44 -20.18 -10.14
CA GLU A 380 -4.13 -20.49 -8.90
C GLU A 380 -5.60 -20.82 -9.16
N GLN A 381 -6.19 -21.59 -8.24
CA GLN A 381 -7.63 -21.87 -8.27
C GLN A 381 -8.46 -20.62 -7.97
N SER A 382 -7.96 -19.73 -7.11
CA SER A 382 -8.52 -18.41 -6.83
C SER A 382 -7.41 -17.38 -6.97
N ASP A 383 -7.31 -16.76 -8.15
CA ASP A 383 -6.26 -15.77 -8.39
C ASP A 383 -6.71 -14.34 -8.02
N VAL A 384 -5.79 -13.56 -7.45
CA VAL A 384 -6.02 -12.16 -7.09
C VAL A 384 -5.52 -11.27 -8.24
N HIS A 385 -6.44 -10.54 -8.85
CA HIS A 385 -6.17 -9.54 -9.88
C HIS A 385 -6.55 -8.14 -9.38
N SER A 386 -6.01 -7.12 -10.05
CA SER A 386 -6.46 -5.75 -9.84
C SER A 386 -7.89 -5.59 -10.36
N PRO A 387 -8.87 -5.18 -9.53
CA PRO A 387 -10.27 -5.11 -9.92
C PRO A 387 -10.57 -4.03 -10.98
N GLY A 388 -9.66 -3.06 -11.15
CA GLY A 388 -9.82 -1.96 -12.11
C GLY A 388 -9.21 -2.22 -13.49
N LEU A 389 -8.56 -3.37 -13.71
CA LEU A 389 -7.97 -3.72 -15.01
C LEU A 389 -8.94 -4.54 -15.84
N THR A 390 -8.96 -4.27 -17.14
CA THR A 390 -9.63 -5.13 -18.12
C THR A 390 -8.88 -6.46 -18.29
N VAL A 391 -9.56 -7.45 -18.87
CA VAL A 391 -8.94 -8.74 -19.22
C VAL A 391 -7.75 -8.54 -20.14
N TRP A 392 -7.89 -7.67 -21.13
CA TRP A 392 -6.83 -7.34 -22.08
C TRP A 392 -5.61 -6.72 -21.39
N GLU A 393 -5.80 -5.71 -20.55
CA GLU A 393 -4.71 -5.07 -19.80
C GLU A 393 -4.02 -6.04 -18.84
N SER A 394 -4.78 -6.96 -18.23
CA SER A 394 -4.21 -7.98 -17.35
C SER A 394 -3.30 -8.95 -18.10
N LEU A 395 -3.69 -9.36 -19.32
CA LEU A 395 -2.86 -10.20 -20.19
C LEU A 395 -1.61 -9.44 -20.67
N LEU A 396 -1.78 -8.21 -21.12
CA LEU A 396 -0.69 -7.36 -21.60
C LEU A 396 0.33 -7.08 -20.48
N PHE A 397 -0.15 -6.75 -19.28
CA PHE A 397 0.70 -6.57 -18.09
C PHE A 397 1.48 -7.83 -17.74
N SER A 398 0.83 -9.01 -17.79
CA SER A 398 1.51 -10.28 -17.58
C SER A 398 2.54 -10.59 -18.67
N ALA A 399 2.24 -10.23 -19.93
CA ALA A 399 3.17 -10.43 -21.06
C ALA A 399 4.42 -9.56 -20.88
N TRP A 400 4.25 -8.27 -20.58
CA TRP A 400 5.36 -7.33 -20.36
C TRP A 400 6.31 -7.71 -19.23
N LEU A 401 5.79 -8.33 -18.17
CA LEU A 401 6.59 -8.70 -17.01
C LEU A 401 7.28 -10.06 -17.12
N ARG A 402 6.77 -10.96 -17.98
CA ARG A 402 7.25 -12.35 -18.06
C ARG A 402 8.00 -12.68 -19.34
N LEU A 403 7.75 -11.96 -20.44
CA LEU A 403 8.45 -12.19 -21.70
C LEU A 403 9.84 -11.57 -21.68
N SER A 404 10.75 -12.14 -22.49
CA SER A 404 12.07 -11.53 -22.71
C SER A 404 11.91 -10.17 -23.39
N SER A 405 12.86 -9.27 -23.14
CA SER A 405 12.99 -8.00 -23.86
C SER A 405 13.16 -8.17 -25.37
N ASP A 406 13.56 -9.36 -25.83
CA ASP A 406 13.82 -9.67 -27.23
C ASP A 406 12.54 -9.98 -28.03
N VAL A 407 11.39 -10.11 -27.34
CA VAL A 407 10.10 -10.38 -28.00
C VAL A 407 9.51 -9.06 -28.49
N ASP A 408 9.24 -8.99 -29.79
CA ASP A 408 8.73 -7.78 -30.43
C ASP A 408 7.34 -7.36 -29.91
N LEU A 409 7.08 -6.05 -29.86
CA LEU A 409 5.85 -5.47 -29.29
C LEU A 409 4.58 -5.91 -30.03
N GLU A 410 4.68 -6.22 -31.32
CA GLU A 410 3.58 -6.80 -32.11
C GLU A 410 3.28 -8.25 -31.74
N THR A 411 4.25 -8.98 -31.18
CA THR A 411 4.07 -10.37 -30.72
C THR A 411 3.57 -10.41 -29.27
N GLN A 412 3.78 -9.32 -28.51
CA GLN A 412 3.30 -9.17 -27.12
C GLN A 412 1.82 -8.72 -27.03
N LYS A 413 1.31 -8.06 -28.07
CA LYS A 413 -0.11 -7.71 -28.25
C LYS A 413 -0.83 -8.85 -28.94
#